data_AF-A0AAV5TY45-F1
#
_entry.id   AF-A0AAV5TY45-F1
#
_cell.length_a   1.000
_cell.length_b   1.000
_cell.length_c   1.000
_cell.angle_alpha   90.00
_cell.angle_beta   90.00
_cell.angle_gamma   90.00
#
_symmetry.space_group_name_H-M   'P 1'
#
loop_
_entity.id
_entity.type
_entity.pdbx_description
1 polymer ?
#
loop_
_entity_poly.entity_id
_entity_poly.type
_entity_poly.pdbx_seq_one_letter_code
_entity_poly.pdbx_strand_id
1 'polypeptide(L)'
;MKSMSRILRETLLLCSLMNIGTSSDFIGADASSRLLQGCANGGVLLNGTSSCLCQNHWTGYDCTLPLCINGGTLIDNRCFCSSVFEGLHCEHGDHNGWL
;
A
#
# COMPACT_ATOMS: atom_id res chain seq x y z
N MET A 1 30.76 34.66 26.60
CA MET A 1 31.30 35.23 25.34
C MET A 1 31.33 34.15 24.25
N LYS A 2 30.21 33.93 23.54
CA LYS A 2 30.18 33.59 22.10
C LYS A 2 28.71 33.65 21.67
N SER A 3 28.40 34.68 20.89
CA SER A 3 27.17 34.95 20.14
C SER A 3 26.16 33.80 20.05
N MET A 4 25.06 33.89 20.82
CA MET A 4 23.80 33.20 20.49
C MET A 4 23.26 33.61 19.11
N SER A 5 23.73 34.74 18.56
CA SER A 5 23.41 35.22 17.20
C SER A 5 24.22 34.59 16.07
N ARG A 6 25.35 33.93 16.36
CA ARG A 6 26.15 33.23 15.33
C ARG A 6 25.59 31.84 15.07
N ILE A 7 25.17 31.13 16.12
CA ILE A 7 24.51 29.83 16.00
C ILE A 7 23.24 29.99 15.16
N LEU A 8 22.36 30.96 15.45
CA LEU A 8 21.16 31.21 14.62
C LEU A 8 21.50 31.51 13.15
N ARG A 9 22.59 32.22 12.86
CA ARG A 9 23.02 32.52 11.49
C ARG A 9 23.60 31.28 10.80
N GLU A 10 24.36 30.44 11.49
CA GLU A 10 24.91 29.20 10.94
C GLU A 10 23.82 28.16 10.69
N THR A 11 22.79 28.06 11.55
CA THR A 11 21.64 27.18 11.31
C THR A 11 20.81 27.63 10.10
N LEU A 12 20.66 28.95 9.88
CA LEU A 12 19.94 29.50 8.72
C LEU A 12 20.71 29.32 7.41
N LEU A 13 22.05 29.40 7.42
CA LEU A 13 22.88 29.18 6.23
C LEU A 13 22.90 27.71 5.77
N LEU A 14 22.78 26.75 6.70
CA LEU A 14 22.66 25.33 6.35
C LEU A 14 21.33 25.01 5.64
N CYS A 15 20.25 25.72 5.98
CA CYS A 15 18.96 25.60 5.26
C CYS A 15 19.04 26.06 3.79
N SER A 16 19.97 26.94 3.44
CA SER A 16 20.11 27.47 2.06
C SER A 16 21.01 26.62 1.15
N LEU A 17 21.82 25.73 1.73
CA LEU A 17 22.72 24.82 1.00
C LEU A 17 22.12 23.43 0.82
N MET A 18 21.12 23.08 1.64
CA MET A 18 20.22 21.98 1.32
C MET A 18 19.32 22.46 0.20
N ASN A 19 19.62 22.01 -1.02
CA ASN A 19 18.76 22.11 -2.18
C ASN A 19 17.51 21.26 -1.92
N ILE A 20 16.68 21.68 -0.98
CA ILE A 20 15.31 21.20 -0.85
C ILE A 20 14.64 21.82 -2.06
N GLY A 21 14.58 21.05 -3.15
CA GLY A 21 13.87 21.47 -4.34
C GLY A 21 12.55 22.07 -3.91
N THR A 22 12.27 23.28 -4.39
CA THR A 22 10.92 23.82 -4.36
C THR A 22 10.12 22.90 -5.28
N SER A 23 9.69 21.74 -4.78
CA SER A 23 8.68 20.97 -5.47
C SER A 23 7.44 21.82 -5.41
N SER A 24 7.19 22.52 -6.52
CA SER A 24 5.87 22.94 -6.98
C SER A 24 4.88 21.76 -7.14
N ASP A 25 5.15 20.63 -6.49
CA ASP A 25 4.32 19.45 -6.37
C ASP A 25 3.74 19.29 -4.94
N PHE A 26 3.92 20.25 -4.03
CA PHE A 26 3.23 20.26 -2.73
C PHE A 26 1.77 20.75 -2.83
N ILE A 27 0.98 20.07 -3.66
CA ILE A 27 -0.37 19.69 -3.26
C ILE A 27 -0.36 18.17 -3.15
N GLY A 28 -0.22 17.66 -1.93
CA GLY A 28 -0.31 16.24 -1.65
C GLY A 28 0.21 15.92 -0.26
N ALA A 29 -0.69 15.89 0.72
CA ALA A 29 -0.39 15.67 2.12
C ALA A 29 0.52 14.45 2.38
N ASP A 30 1.42 14.62 3.34
CA ASP A 30 2.13 13.61 4.11
C ASP A 30 1.19 12.89 5.08
N ALA A 31 0.10 12.38 4.55
CA ALA A 31 -0.71 11.32 5.12
C ALA A 31 -1.59 10.84 3.98
N SER A 32 -1.42 9.60 3.54
CA SER A 32 -2.52 8.88 2.91
C SER A 32 -3.22 9.65 1.77
N SER A 33 -2.48 10.41 0.95
CA SER A 33 -3.03 11.19 -0.18
C SER A 33 -3.25 10.32 -1.42
N ARG A 34 -3.54 9.03 -1.20
CA ARG A 34 -4.23 8.21 -2.17
C ARG A 34 -5.65 8.77 -2.23
N LEU A 35 -5.88 9.74 -3.13
CA LEU A 35 -7.15 9.74 -3.86
C LEU A 35 -7.37 8.27 -4.19
N LEU A 36 -8.35 7.60 -3.57
CA LEU A 36 -8.59 6.19 -3.81
C LEU A 36 -8.49 5.98 -5.31
N GLN A 37 -7.43 5.31 -5.72
CA GLN A 37 -7.10 5.11 -7.12
C GLN A 37 -8.00 3.97 -7.57
N GLY A 38 -9.31 4.22 -7.54
CA GLY A 38 -10.34 3.20 -7.54
C GLY A 38 -10.19 2.16 -6.41
N CYS A 39 -11.17 1.27 -6.37
CA CYS A 39 -11.01 -0.02 -5.75
C CYS A 39 -10.52 -0.98 -6.84
N ALA A 40 -9.49 -1.76 -6.57
CA ALA A 40 -8.94 -2.70 -7.53
C ALA A 40 -9.84 -3.93 -7.70
N ASN A 41 -9.58 -4.72 -8.74
CA ASN A 41 -10.15 -6.06 -8.93
C ASN A 41 -11.68 -6.14 -8.85
N GLY A 42 -12.37 -5.11 -9.36
CA GLY A 42 -13.83 -5.04 -9.36
C GLY A 42 -14.45 -4.59 -8.05
N GLY A 43 -13.64 -4.11 -7.09
CA GLY A 43 -14.15 -3.51 -5.87
C GLY A 43 -14.96 -2.24 -6.13
N VAL A 44 -15.86 -1.91 -5.20
CA VAL A 44 -16.72 -0.73 -5.29
C VAL A 44 -16.40 0.23 -4.15
N LEU A 45 -16.15 1.49 -4.49
CA LEU A 45 -15.93 2.54 -3.48
C LEU A 45 -17.24 2.82 -2.75
N LEU A 46 -17.23 2.68 -1.42
CA LEU A 46 -18.39 2.97 -0.61
C LEU A 46 -18.58 4.48 -0.50
N ASN A 47 -19.73 4.97 -0.96
CA ASN A 47 -20.07 6.39 -1.02
C ASN A 47 -19.91 7.07 0.35
N GLY A 48 -19.24 8.22 0.36
CA GLY A 48 -19.00 8.99 1.60
C GLY A 48 -17.92 8.41 2.51
N THR A 49 -17.19 7.39 2.08
CA THR A 49 -16.06 6.80 2.83
C THR A 49 -14.82 6.67 1.95
N SER A 50 -13.70 6.33 2.59
CA SER A 50 -12.48 5.96 1.89
C SER A 50 -12.27 4.44 1.81
N SER A 51 -13.32 3.63 1.97
CA SER A 51 -13.22 2.17 2.04
C SER A 51 -13.79 1.47 0.81
N CYS A 52 -13.16 0.37 0.39
CA CYS A 52 -13.61 -0.45 -0.72
C CYS A 52 -14.40 -1.68 -0.25
N LEU A 53 -15.51 -1.95 -0.94
CA LEU A 53 -16.19 -3.25 -0.88
C LEU A 53 -15.54 -4.18 -1.90
N CYS A 54 -14.85 -5.21 -1.42
CA CYS A 54 -14.12 -6.14 -2.28
C CYS A 54 -15.00 -7.30 -2.77
N GLN A 55 -14.74 -7.74 -4.00
CA GLN A 55 -15.44 -8.84 -4.66
C GLN A 55 -14.49 -10.04 -4.85
N ASN A 56 -15.03 -11.20 -5.25
CA ASN A 56 -14.29 -12.35 -5.79
C ASN A 56 -12.99 -12.74 -5.07
N HIS A 57 -13.04 -12.81 -3.73
CA HIS A 57 -11.89 -13.17 -2.89
C HIS A 57 -10.72 -12.17 -2.94
N TRP A 58 -11.02 -10.88 -3.09
CA TRP A 58 -10.08 -9.80 -2.83
C TRP A 58 -10.31 -9.20 -1.45
N THR A 59 -9.25 -8.62 -0.88
CA THR A 59 -9.22 -8.00 0.44
C THR A 59 -8.20 -6.87 0.49
N GLY A 60 -8.02 -6.29 1.67
CA GLY A 60 -7.24 -5.07 1.88
C GLY A 60 -8.06 -3.82 1.64
N TYR A 61 -7.48 -2.68 1.99
CA TYR A 61 -8.14 -1.38 1.95
C TYR A 61 -8.67 -1.00 0.55
N ASP A 62 -7.95 -1.42 -0.48
CA ASP A 62 -8.18 -1.10 -1.89
C ASP A 62 -8.46 -2.35 -2.76
N CYS A 63 -8.75 -3.50 -2.14
CA CYS A 63 -8.98 -4.77 -2.82
C CYS A 63 -7.81 -5.28 -3.68
N THR A 64 -6.58 -4.88 -3.36
CA THR A 64 -5.37 -5.36 -4.07
C THR A 64 -4.79 -6.65 -3.53
N LEU A 65 -5.18 -7.06 -2.31
CA LEU A 65 -4.66 -8.27 -1.68
C LEU A 65 -5.56 -9.46 -2.00
N PRO A 66 -5.04 -10.59 -2.45
CA PRO A 66 -5.85 -11.79 -2.62
C PRO A 66 -6.19 -12.37 -1.24
N LEU A 67 -7.44 -12.79 -1.09
CA LEU A 67 -7.87 -13.64 0.01
C LEU A 67 -7.53 -15.10 -0.35
N CYS A 68 -6.69 -15.73 0.48
CA CYS A 68 -6.31 -17.13 0.30
C CYS A 68 -7.34 -18.04 0.98
N ILE A 69 -7.88 -19.01 0.24
CA ILE A 69 -8.84 -19.99 0.73
C ILE A 69 -8.20 -21.39 0.79
N ASN A 70 -8.95 -22.40 1.25
CA ASN A 70 -8.50 -23.79 1.35
C ASN A 70 -7.17 -24.02 2.10
N GLY A 71 -6.94 -23.21 3.15
CA GLY A 71 -5.72 -23.28 3.96
C GLY A 71 -4.50 -22.61 3.34
N GLY A 72 -4.67 -21.84 2.27
CA GLY A 72 -3.61 -20.98 1.73
C GLY A 72 -3.21 -19.87 2.70
N THR A 73 -1.95 -19.43 2.63
CA THR A 73 -1.41 -18.35 3.46
C THR A 73 -0.95 -17.18 2.58
N LEU A 74 -1.30 -15.95 2.97
CA LEU A 74 -0.87 -14.75 2.27
C LEU A 74 0.58 -14.39 2.67
N ILE A 75 1.50 -14.44 1.71
CA ILE A 75 2.91 -14.07 1.88
C ILE A 75 3.29 -13.18 0.68
N ASP A 76 3.87 -12.01 0.95
CA ASP A 76 4.28 -11.03 -0.08
C ASP A 76 3.18 -10.75 -1.12
N ASN A 77 1.96 -10.50 -0.65
CA ASN A 77 0.77 -10.24 -1.46
C ASN A 77 0.38 -11.37 -2.45
N ARG A 78 0.86 -12.59 -2.21
CA ARG A 78 0.49 -13.79 -2.99
C ARG A 78 0.04 -14.92 -2.08
N CYS A 79 -0.91 -15.73 -2.56
CA CYS A 79 -1.30 -16.93 -1.85
C CYS A 79 -0.28 -18.05 -2.06
N PHE A 80 0.18 -18.62 -0.95
CA PHE A 80 0.93 -19.87 -0.89
C PHE A 80 -0.06 -20.97 -0.52
N CYS A 81 -0.32 -21.86 -1.46
CA CYS A 81 -1.33 -22.90 -1.32
C CYS A 81 -0.78 -24.15 -0.62
N SER A 82 -1.67 -24.88 0.04
CA SER A 82 -1.40 -26.24 0.49
C SER A 82 -1.15 -27.15 -0.72
N SER A 83 -0.46 -28.28 -0.53
CA SER A 83 0.03 -29.15 -1.62
C SER A 83 -1.05 -29.77 -2.51
N VAL A 84 -2.33 -29.62 -2.17
CA VAL A 84 -3.48 -30.17 -2.91
C VAL A 84 -4.37 -29.08 -3.50
N PHE A 85 -3.95 -27.81 -3.45
CA PHE A 85 -4.70 -26.68 -4.00
C PHE A 85 -3.80 -25.78 -4.84
N GLU A 86 -4.39 -25.14 -5.84
CA GLU A 86 -3.78 -24.18 -6.74
C GLU A 86 -4.74 -23.04 -7.11
N GLY A 87 -4.28 -22.10 -7.94
CA GLY A 87 -5.01 -20.90 -8.29
C GLY A 87 -4.54 -19.66 -7.54
N LEU A 88 -5.05 -18.49 -7.94
CA LEU A 88 -4.64 -17.20 -7.39
C LEU A 88 -5.01 -17.07 -5.91
N HIS A 89 -6.12 -17.69 -5.53
CA HIS A 89 -6.71 -17.69 -4.21
C HIS A 89 -6.64 -19.08 -3.56
N CYS A 90 -5.95 -20.06 -4.17
CA CYS A 90 -5.98 -21.47 -3.79
C CYS A 90 -7.37 -22.11 -3.92
N GLU A 91 -8.15 -21.67 -4.90
CA GLU A 91 -9.55 -22.03 -5.13
C GLU A 91 -9.74 -23.36 -5.87
N HIS A 92 -8.73 -23.80 -6.61
CA HIS A 92 -8.79 -25.03 -7.40
C HIS A 92 -8.09 -26.15 -6.65
N GLY A 93 -8.66 -27.35 -6.63
CA GLY A 93 -7.94 -28.53 -6.19
C GLY A 93 -6.86 -28.86 -7.22
N ASP A 94 -5.62 -29.07 -6.78
CA ASP A 94 -4.57 -29.56 -7.68
C ASP A 94 -4.88 -31.01 -8.05
N HIS A 95 -5.46 -31.20 -9.24
CA HIS A 95 -5.76 -32.51 -9.78
C HIS A 95 -4.52 -33.21 -10.36
N ASN A 96 -3.34 -32.59 -10.30
CA ASN A 96 -2.09 -33.13 -10.88
C ASN A 96 -1.25 -33.96 -9.89
N GLY A 97 -1.76 -34.21 -8.68
CA GLY A 97 -1.11 -35.02 -7.64
C GLY A 97 -1.98 -36.17 -7.14
N TRP A 98 -2.32 -37.12 -8.02
CA TRP A 98 -2.91 -38.46 -7.79
C TRP A 98 -3.20 -38.85 -6.32
N LEU A 99 -4.48 -38.81 -5.96
CA LEU A 99 -5.11 -39.81 -5.08
C LEU A 99 -5.82 -40.85 -5.95
#